data_AF-A0A2H9NZK7-F1
#
_entry.id   AF-A0A2H9NZK7-F1
#
_cell.length_a   1.000
_cell.length_b   1.000
_cell.length_c   1.000
_cell.angle_alpha   90.00
_cell.angle_beta   90.00
_cell.angle_gamma   90.00
#
_symmetry.space_group_name_H-M   'P 1'
#
loop_
_entity.id
_entity.type
_entity.pdbx_description
1 polymer ?
#
loop_
_entity_poly.entity_id
_entity_poly.type
_entity_poly.pdbx_seq_one_letter_code
_entity_poly.pdbx_strand_id
1 'polypeptide(L)'
;MKKRGQAWGFDLMVASVIFITGIIIFFLYSLNYPTETQENLNALFYQGNRIANDLLSEGYPPGWNTTNVVKIGILSNEEINQTKLEMFNQLDYTNTKYLFNTRYDYFINFSEPIIIDENEIQFIGLRSAETQSIIKVSRIVAYKNKSTVLNIHIWED
;
A
#
# COMPACT_ATOMS: atom_id res chain seq x y z
N MET A 1 1.98 1.98 -72.62
CA MET A 1 2.66 1.77 -71.32
C MET A 1 2.37 2.93 -70.38
N LYS A 2 1.55 2.76 -69.33
CA LYS A 2 1.41 3.73 -68.21
C LYS A 2 0.60 3.23 -66.98
N LYS A 3 0.27 1.93 -66.88
CA LYS A 3 -0.60 1.39 -65.81
C LYS A 3 0.12 0.80 -64.58
N ARG A 4 1.44 0.58 -64.65
CA ARG A 4 2.21 -0.06 -63.56
C ARG A 4 2.51 0.86 -62.37
N GLY A 5 2.80 2.15 -62.61
CA GLY A 5 3.05 3.11 -61.53
C GLY A 5 1.81 3.45 -60.71
N GLN A 6 0.62 3.38 -61.31
CA GLN A 6 -0.65 3.66 -60.63
C GLN A 6 -1.03 2.56 -59.61
N ALA A 7 -0.75 1.29 -59.93
CA ALA A 7 -0.97 0.18 -59.01
C ALA A 7 -0.03 0.25 -57.78
N TRP A 8 1.21 0.70 -57.98
CA TRP A 8 2.18 0.84 -56.90
C TRP A 8 1.81 1.96 -55.92
N GLY A 9 1.30 3.09 -56.42
CA GLY A 9 0.79 4.17 -55.58
C GLY A 9 -0.47 3.78 -54.78
N PHE A 10 -1.35 2.97 -55.37
CA PHE A 10 -2.54 2.46 -54.67
C PHE A 10 -2.16 1.50 -53.53
N ASP A 11 -1.23 0.57 -53.78
CA ASP A 11 -0.73 -0.36 -52.77
C ASP A 11 -0.07 0.38 -51.59
N LEU A 12 0.77 1.39 -51.89
CA LEU A 12 1.38 2.24 -50.87
C LEU A 12 0.34 3.04 -50.05
N MET A 13 -0.70 3.55 -50.71
CA MET A 13 -1.79 4.27 -50.04
C MET A 13 -2.55 3.34 -49.08
N VAL A 14 -2.89 2.12 -49.51
CA VAL A 14 -3.57 1.13 -48.67
C VAL A 14 -2.70 0.72 -47.49
N ALA A 15 -1.41 0.43 -47.72
CA ALA A 15 -0.46 0.10 -46.67
C ALA A 15 -0.31 1.23 -45.63
N SER A 16 -0.28 2.49 -46.10
CA SER A 16 -0.20 3.66 -45.22
C SER A 16 -1.44 3.82 -44.35
N VAL A 17 -2.64 3.60 -44.91
CA VAL A 17 -3.90 3.66 -44.15
C VAL A 17 -3.95 2.57 -43.08
N ILE A 18 -3.54 1.35 -43.42
CA ILE A 18 -3.49 0.24 -42.44
C ILE A 18 -2.49 0.57 -41.32
N PHE A 19 -1.31 1.09 -41.69
CA PHE A 19 -0.27 1.45 -40.73
C PHE A 19 -0.73 2.57 -39.77
N ILE A 20 -1.32 3.64 -40.31
CA ILE A 20 -1.88 4.74 -39.51
C ILE A 20 -3.00 4.23 -38.59
N THR A 21 -3.87 3.37 -39.10
CA THR A 21 -4.95 2.76 -38.29
C THR A 21 -4.36 1.93 -37.14
N GLY A 22 -3.32 1.15 -37.40
CA GLY A 22 -2.60 0.40 -36.36
C GLY A 22 -2.00 1.30 -35.30
N ILE A 23 -1.38 2.42 -35.68
CA ILE A 23 -0.85 3.42 -34.74
C ILE A 23 -1.98 4.02 -33.89
N ILE A 24 -3.11 4.38 -34.50
CA ILE A 24 -4.25 4.96 -33.77
C ILE A 24 -4.79 3.96 -32.74
N ILE A 25 -4.98 2.69 -33.12
CA ILE A 25 -5.44 1.63 -32.22
C ILE A 25 -4.45 1.44 -31.07
N PHE A 26 -3.16 1.36 -31.38
CA PHE A 26 -2.10 1.24 -30.36
C PHE A 26 -2.12 2.42 -29.40
N PHE A 27 -2.26 3.65 -29.90
CA PHE A 27 -2.28 4.85 -29.09
C PHE A 27 -3.52 4.92 -28.20
N LEU A 28 -4.70 4.59 -28.73
CA LEU A 28 -5.93 4.49 -27.94
C LEU A 28 -5.80 3.42 -26.86
N TYR A 29 -5.23 2.26 -27.17
CA TYR A 29 -4.98 1.22 -26.18
C TYR A 29 -4.02 1.72 -25.08
N SER A 30 -2.90 2.33 -25.48
CA SER A 30 -1.90 2.84 -24.54
C SER A 30 -2.41 3.97 -23.64
N LEU A 31 -3.34 4.80 -24.12
CA LEU A 31 -3.94 5.87 -23.32
C LEU A 31 -5.02 5.36 -22.35
N ASN A 32 -5.69 4.26 -22.67
CA ASN A 32 -6.75 3.70 -21.83
C ASN A 32 -6.25 2.64 -20.83
N TYR A 33 -5.04 2.10 -21.03
CA TYR A 33 -4.43 1.11 -20.13
C TYR A 33 -3.89 1.63 -18.76
N PRO A 34 -3.55 2.91 -18.52
CA PRO A 34 -2.94 3.33 -17.25
C PRO A 34 -3.90 3.61 -16.07
N THR A 35 -5.22 3.44 -16.21
CA THR A 35 -6.15 3.80 -15.12
C THR A 35 -6.15 2.78 -13.98
N GLU A 36 -6.21 1.49 -14.26
CA GLU A 36 -6.39 0.46 -13.21
C GLU A 36 -5.18 0.38 -12.26
N THR A 37 -3.96 0.37 -12.79
CA THR A 37 -2.73 0.34 -11.97
C THR A 37 -2.61 1.58 -11.10
N GLN A 38 -2.92 2.77 -11.64
CA GLN A 38 -2.83 4.01 -10.87
C GLN A 38 -3.93 4.11 -9.80
N GLU A 39 -5.14 3.67 -10.11
CA GLU A 39 -6.25 3.61 -9.16
C GLU A 39 -5.94 2.64 -8.01
N ASN A 40 -5.40 1.45 -8.30
CA ASN A 40 -5.00 0.48 -7.29
C ASN A 40 -3.87 1.01 -6.41
N LEU A 41 -2.84 1.63 -7.00
CA LEU A 41 -1.76 2.27 -6.24
C LEU A 41 -2.29 3.40 -5.34
N ASN A 42 -3.18 4.25 -5.86
CA ASN A 42 -3.79 5.32 -5.09
C ASN A 42 -4.63 4.76 -3.93
N ALA A 43 -5.37 3.67 -4.15
CA ALA A 43 -6.15 3.00 -3.12
C ALA A 43 -5.24 2.41 -2.02
N LEU A 44 -4.13 1.76 -2.39
CA LEU A 44 -3.14 1.24 -1.45
C LEU A 44 -2.49 2.36 -0.64
N PHE A 45 -2.10 3.47 -1.27
CA PHE A 45 -1.59 4.65 -0.55
C PHE A 45 -2.63 5.23 0.40
N TYR A 46 -3.88 5.37 -0.04
CA TYR A 46 -4.96 5.87 0.81
C TYR A 46 -5.13 4.99 2.05
N GLN A 47 -5.20 3.66 1.87
CA GLN A 47 -5.35 2.71 2.98
C GLN A 47 -4.12 2.68 3.88
N GLY A 48 -2.91 2.66 3.33
CA GLY A 48 -1.68 2.72 4.11
C GLY A 48 -1.59 3.98 4.97
N ASN A 49 -2.00 5.14 4.43
CA ASN A 49 -2.08 6.39 5.20
C ASN A 49 -3.18 6.35 6.26
N ARG A 50 -4.33 5.72 5.98
CA ARG A 50 -5.40 5.54 6.97
C ARG A 50 -4.94 4.67 8.14
N ILE A 51 -4.34 3.52 7.86
CA ILE A 51 -3.74 2.64 8.88
C ILE A 51 -2.71 3.42 9.68
N ALA A 52 -1.85 4.21 9.02
CA ALA A 52 -0.86 5.05 9.70
C ALA A 52 -1.52 6.03 10.67
N ASN A 53 -2.57 6.72 10.24
CA ASN A 53 -3.25 7.72 11.06
C ASN A 53 -4.03 7.08 12.21
N ASP A 54 -4.64 5.92 12.00
CA ASP A 54 -5.35 5.18 13.04
C ASP A 54 -4.36 4.64 14.08
N LEU A 55 -3.29 3.99 13.63
CA LEU A 55 -2.22 3.50 14.48
C LEU A 55 -1.53 4.64 15.26
N LEU A 56 -1.27 5.77 14.61
CA LEU A 56 -0.72 6.98 15.23
C LEU A 56 -1.80 7.84 15.89
N SER A 57 -2.69 7.20 16.64
CA SER A 57 -3.68 7.84 17.50
C SER A 57 -3.68 7.23 18.89
N GLU A 58 -4.47 7.79 19.81
CA GLU A 58 -4.70 7.19 21.13
C GLU A 58 -5.51 5.87 21.06
N GLY A 59 -6.17 5.60 19.93
CA GLY A 59 -7.13 4.51 19.79
C GLY A 59 -8.46 4.79 20.50
N TYR A 60 -9.36 3.83 20.44
CA TYR A 60 -10.68 3.92 21.06
C TYR A 60 -11.20 2.53 21.49
N PRO A 61 -11.86 2.40 22.66
CA PRO A 61 -12.11 3.44 23.68
C PRO A 61 -10.83 3.94 24.40
N PRO A 62 -10.90 5.03 25.17
CA PRO A 62 -9.81 5.41 26.06
C PRO A 62 -9.47 4.25 27.01
N GLY A 63 -8.19 3.86 27.07
CA GLY A 63 -7.76 2.69 27.85
C GLY A 63 -8.18 1.34 27.26
N TRP A 64 -8.31 1.26 25.92
CA TRP A 64 -8.60 0.01 25.23
C TRP A 64 -7.56 -1.08 25.54
N ASN A 65 -8.00 -2.33 25.42
CA ASN A 65 -7.22 -3.54 25.56
C ASN A 65 -7.64 -4.56 24.48
N THR A 66 -7.04 -5.75 24.50
CA THR A 66 -7.26 -6.80 23.50
C THR A 66 -8.72 -7.28 23.39
N THR A 67 -9.57 -7.03 24.40
CA THR A 67 -10.96 -7.51 24.45
C THR A 67 -12.01 -6.45 24.11
N ASN A 68 -11.68 -5.16 24.23
CA ASN A 68 -12.64 -4.07 24.04
C ASN A 68 -12.24 -3.05 22.96
N VAL A 69 -11.13 -3.30 22.25
CA VAL A 69 -10.63 -2.42 21.20
C VAL A 69 -11.67 -2.28 20.07
N VAL A 70 -11.94 -1.03 19.71
CA VAL A 70 -12.79 -0.67 18.57
C VAL A 70 -11.96 0.02 17.49
N LYS A 71 -10.97 0.81 17.91
CA LYS A 71 -9.99 1.44 17.04
C LYS A 71 -8.60 1.28 17.65
N ILE A 72 -7.69 0.65 16.91
CA ILE A 72 -6.30 0.50 17.31
C ILE A 72 -5.62 1.87 17.24
N GLY A 73 -4.85 2.21 18.27
CA GLY A 73 -3.95 3.35 18.27
C GLY A 73 -2.92 3.20 19.37
N ILE A 74 -1.65 3.40 19.06
CA ILE A 74 -0.52 3.09 19.94
C ILE A 74 0.10 4.32 20.60
N LEU A 75 -0.41 5.53 20.36
CA LEU A 75 0.13 6.73 20.98
C LEU A 75 -0.47 6.98 22.36
N SER A 76 0.31 7.62 23.22
CA SER A 76 -0.14 8.37 24.40
C SER A 76 0.66 9.65 24.55
N ASN A 77 0.00 10.80 24.64
CA ASN A 77 0.66 12.12 24.69
C ASN A 77 1.67 12.32 23.54
N GLU A 78 1.26 11.98 22.31
CA GLU A 78 2.08 12.11 21.08
C GLU A 78 3.34 11.20 21.00
N GLU A 79 3.55 10.32 21.99
CA GLU A 79 4.62 9.33 22.01
C GLU A 79 4.03 7.92 21.91
N ILE A 80 4.77 6.97 21.31
CA ILE A 80 4.36 5.56 21.31
C ILE A 80 4.33 5.03 22.74
N ASN A 81 3.15 4.57 23.13
CA ASN A 81 2.89 3.90 24.38
C ASN A 81 3.25 2.41 24.28
N GLN A 82 4.22 1.98 25.09
CA GLN A 82 4.68 0.58 25.10
C GLN A 82 3.54 -0.42 25.33
N THR A 83 2.70 -0.18 26.34
CA THR A 83 1.63 -1.10 26.70
C THR A 83 0.61 -1.26 25.58
N LYS A 84 0.25 -0.17 24.89
CA LYS A 84 -0.66 -0.24 23.73
C LYS A 84 -0.03 -0.98 22.55
N LEU A 85 1.27 -0.78 22.33
CA LEU A 85 2.01 -1.50 21.31
C LEU A 85 2.06 -3.01 21.59
N GLU A 86 2.29 -3.41 22.84
CA GLU A 86 2.24 -4.81 23.28
C GLU A 86 0.85 -5.40 23.07
N MET A 87 -0.21 -4.69 23.48
CA MET A 87 -1.59 -5.12 23.25
C MET A 87 -1.91 -5.25 21.77
N PHE A 88 -1.40 -4.34 20.92
CA PHE A 88 -1.57 -4.44 19.47
C PHE A 88 -0.90 -5.71 18.93
N ASN A 89 0.30 -6.04 19.38
CA ASN A 89 1.03 -7.25 18.98
C ASN A 89 0.32 -8.55 19.42
N GLN A 90 -0.52 -8.49 20.45
CA GLN A 90 -1.30 -9.63 20.95
C GLN A 90 -2.61 -9.86 20.19
N LEU A 91 -3.04 -8.92 19.34
CA LEU A 91 -4.25 -9.08 18.55
C LEU A 91 -4.02 -10.03 17.37
N ASP A 92 -5.01 -10.87 17.08
CA ASP A 92 -5.00 -11.71 15.88
C ASP A 92 -4.98 -10.83 14.61
N TYR A 93 -4.19 -11.24 13.63
CA TYR A 93 -4.00 -10.48 12.39
C TYR A 93 -5.32 -10.23 11.64
N THR A 94 -6.20 -11.22 11.56
CA THR A 94 -7.51 -11.10 10.90
C THR A 94 -8.36 -10.04 11.61
N ASN A 95 -8.34 -10.04 12.94
CA ASN A 95 -9.03 -9.04 13.74
C ASN A 95 -8.44 -7.64 13.51
N THR A 96 -7.12 -7.52 13.41
CA THR A 96 -6.48 -6.22 13.16
C THR A 96 -6.81 -5.65 11.77
N LYS A 97 -6.91 -6.48 10.71
CA LYS A 97 -7.43 -6.05 9.39
C LYS A 97 -8.86 -5.52 9.50
N TYR A 98 -9.72 -6.19 10.27
CA TYR A 98 -11.09 -5.74 10.51
C TYR A 98 -11.13 -4.39 11.25
N LEU A 99 -10.33 -4.23 12.31
CA LEU A 99 -10.26 -3.00 13.10
C LEU A 99 -9.71 -1.81 12.29
N PHE A 100 -8.75 -2.03 11.42
CA PHE A 100 -8.29 -1.02 10.47
C PHE A 100 -9.24 -0.82 9.27
N ASN A 101 -10.26 -1.67 9.14
CA ASN A 101 -11.21 -1.68 8.04
C ASN A 101 -10.49 -1.68 6.67
N THR A 102 -9.55 -2.62 6.52
CA THR A 102 -8.77 -2.83 5.29
C THR A 102 -8.96 -4.25 4.77
N ARG A 103 -9.07 -4.39 3.46
CA ARG A 103 -9.01 -5.69 2.77
C ARG A 103 -7.58 -6.12 2.45
N TYR A 104 -6.67 -5.16 2.40
CA TYR A 104 -5.27 -5.35 2.01
C TYR A 104 -4.46 -5.93 3.14
N ASP A 105 -3.44 -6.68 2.78
CA ASP A 105 -2.50 -7.25 3.71
C ASP A 105 -1.42 -6.25 4.08
N TYR A 106 -0.92 -6.35 5.31
CA TYR A 106 0.06 -5.43 5.82
C TYR A 106 0.98 -6.06 6.87
N PHE A 107 2.16 -5.45 6.99
CA PHE A 107 2.94 -5.52 8.21
C PHE A 107 3.50 -4.15 8.54
N ILE A 108 3.87 -4.01 9.79
CA ILE A 108 4.43 -2.80 10.36
C ILE A 108 5.78 -3.13 10.94
N ASN A 109 6.78 -2.31 10.67
CA ASN A 109 8.06 -2.40 11.34
C ASN A 109 8.58 -1.01 11.69
N PHE A 110 9.68 -1.00 12.42
CA PHE A 110 10.36 0.20 12.83
C PHE A 110 11.78 0.19 12.27
N SER A 111 12.39 1.37 12.12
CA SER A 111 13.79 1.47 11.69
C SER A 111 14.75 0.86 12.72
N GLU A 112 14.34 0.80 13.98
CA GLU A 112 15.06 0.10 15.05
C GLU A 112 14.17 -1.04 15.57
N PRO A 113 14.74 -2.21 15.96
CA PRO A 113 13.97 -3.28 16.58
C PRO A 113 13.25 -2.78 17.82
N ILE A 114 12.02 -3.26 18.03
CA ILE A 114 11.28 -2.98 19.26
C ILE A 114 11.32 -4.19 20.18
N ILE A 115 11.47 -3.91 21.46
CA ILE A 115 11.40 -4.91 22.51
C ILE A 115 9.96 -4.97 23.02
N ILE A 116 9.32 -6.13 22.88
CA ILE A 116 8.00 -6.48 23.42
C ILE A 116 8.19 -7.78 24.20
N ASP A 117 7.77 -7.81 25.46
CA ASP A 117 7.94 -8.98 26.35
C ASP A 117 9.37 -9.54 26.35
N GLU A 118 10.38 -8.65 26.47
CA GLU A 118 11.82 -8.97 26.45
C GLU A 118 12.37 -9.54 25.13
N ASN A 119 11.53 -9.67 24.10
CA ASN A 119 11.92 -10.18 22.80
C ASN A 119 12.02 -9.05 21.77
N GLU A 120 13.05 -9.10 20.93
CA GLU A 120 13.13 -8.21 19.77
C GLU A 120 12.14 -8.66 18.69
N ILE A 121 11.15 -7.82 18.42
CA ILE A 121 10.16 -8.04 17.38
C ILE A 121 10.56 -7.22 16.15
N GLN A 122 10.71 -7.90 15.01
CA GLN A 122 11.07 -7.27 13.75
C GLN A 122 9.88 -6.60 13.05
N PHE A 123 8.68 -7.15 13.22
CA PHE A 123 7.45 -6.62 12.61
C PHE A 123 6.20 -7.11 13.34
N ILE A 124 5.09 -6.40 13.16
CA ILE A 124 3.75 -6.78 13.59
C ILE A 124 2.87 -6.93 12.34
N GLY A 125 2.09 -8.01 12.26
CA GLY A 125 1.24 -8.32 11.11
C GLY A 125 1.75 -9.51 10.29
N LEU A 126 1.31 -9.61 9.04
CA LEU A 126 1.65 -10.74 8.18
C LEU A 126 2.89 -10.39 7.34
N ARG A 127 3.90 -11.25 7.30
CA ARG A 127 5.02 -11.09 6.37
C ARG A 127 5.11 -12.32 5.48
N SER A 128 4.85 -12.15 4.18
CA SER A 128 5.08 -13.18 3.19
C SER A 128 6.49 -13.01 2.59
N ALA A 129 7.18 -14.14 2.38
CA ALA A 129 8.52 -14.16 1.80
C ALA A 129 8.51 -13.82 0.31
N GLU A 130 7.37 -13.98 -0.37
CA GLU A 130 7.25 -13.79 -1.81
C GLU A 130 6.73 -12.41 -2.21
N THR A 131 6.08 -11.70 -1.29
CA THR A 131 5.46 -10.41 -1.63
C THR A 131 6.48 -9.27 -1.53
N GLN A 132 6.93 -8.79 -2.69
CA GLN A 132 7.55 -7.48 -2.77
C GLN A 132 6.50 -6.45 -2.35
N SER A 133 6.75 -5.73 -1.25
CA SER A 133 5.78 -4.74 -0.73
C SER A 133 5.38 -3.76 -1.84
N ILE A 134 4.09 -3.70 -2.16
CA ILE A 134 3.61 -2.85 -3.27
C ILE A 134 3.73 -1.37 -2.86
N ILE A 135 3.36 -1.03 -1.62
CA ILE A 135 3.49 0.33 -1.07
C ILE A 135 4.12 0.31 0.33
N LYS A 136 4.95 1.33 0.60
CA LYS A 136 5.52 1.63 1.92
C LYS A 136 5.14 3.04 2.35
N VAL A 137 4.49 3.17 3.50
CA VAL A 137 4.17 4.44 4.15
C VAL A 137 5.05 4.61 5.39
N SER A 138 5.85 5.67 5.43
CA SER A 138 6.75 5.95 6.56
C SER A 138 6.27 7.15 7.37
N ARG A 139 6.46 7.10 8.69
CA ARG A 139 6.16 8.16 9.65
C ARG A 139 7.27 8.28 10.69
N ILE A 140 7.65 9.50 11.01
CA ILE A 140 8.55 9.78 12.12
C ILE A 140 7.73 9.80 13.40
N VAL A 141 8.18 9.07 14.41
CA VAL A 141 7.46 8.88 15.68
C VAL A 141 8.43 8.96 16.85
N ALA A 142 7.96 9.44 18.00
CA ALA A 142 8.70 9.38 19.25
C ALA A 142 8.41 8.05 19.97
N TYR A 143 9.46 7.40 20.47
CA TYR A 143 9.37 6.18 21.26
C TYR A 143 10.54 6.11 22.25
N LYS A 144 10.24 5.98 23.54
CA LYS A 144 11.22 5.98 24.64
C LYS A 144 12.15 7.20 24.60
N ASN A 145 11.59 8.39 24.40
CA ASN A 145 12.30 9.67 24.24
C ASN A 145 13.29 9.72 23.06
N LYS A 146 13.14 8.84 22.07
CA LYS A 146 13.94 8.84 20.82
C LYS A 146 13.04 8.92 19.60
N SER A 147 13.51 9.61 18.57
CA SER A 147 12.85 9.61 17.26
C SER A 147 13.19 8.33 16.51
N THR A 148 12.19 7.64 15.99
CA THR A 148 12.33 6.46 15.13
C THR A 148 11.38 6.57 13.93
N VAL A 149 11.53 5.68 12.94
CA VAL A 149 10.66 5.64 11.77
C VAL A 149 9.78 4.40 11.82
N LEU A 150 8.48 4.61 11.91
CA LEU A 150 7.46 3.61 11.69
C LEU A 150 7.27 3.43 10.18
N ASN A 151 7.33 2.19 9.69
CA ASN A 151 6.95 1.87 8.32
C ASN A 151 5.79 0.89 8.30
N ILE A 152 4.84 1.19 7.42
CA ILE A 152 3.67 0.37 7.15
C ILE A 152 3.79 -0.08 5.71
N HIS A 153 3.87 -1.39 5.54
CA HIS A 153 3.92 -2.05 4.24
C HIS A 153 2.54 -2.61 3.95
N ILE A 154 2.00 -2.31 2.77
CA ILE A 154 0.65 -2.72 2.38
C ILE A 154 0.65 -3.26 0.94
N TRP A 155 -0.10 -4.32 0.70
CA TRP A 155 -0.24 -4.95 -0.62
C TRP A 155 -1.59 -5.67 -0.76
N GLU A 156 -1.90 -6.07 -1.98
CA GLU A 156 -3.03 -6.91 -2.34
C GLU A 156 -2.50 -8.32 -2.62
N ASP A 157 -3.05 -9.32 -1.94
CA ASP A 157 -2.78 -10.75 -2.19
C ASP A 157 -3.57 -11.27 -3.41
#